data_AF-A0A7V9ZUR4-F1
#
_entry.id   AF-A0A7V9ZUR4-F1
#
_cell.length_a   1.000
_cell.length_b   1.000
_cell.length_c   1.000
_cell.angle_alpha   90.00
_cell.angle_beta   90.00
_cell.angle_gamma   90.00
#
_symmetry.space_group_name_H-M   'P 1'
#
loop_
_entity.id
_entity.type
_entity.pdbx_description
1 polymer ?
#
loop_
_entity_poly.entity_id
_entity_poly.type
_entity_poly.pdbx_seq_one_letter_code
_entity_poly.pdbx_strand_id
1 'polypeptide(L)'
;MRSGLLGLAIGLALADSSVVTLALPEILGRFDVDVTTVAWVLTSYNLALALLAVPAAYVARRRPRSAFAAGAVVFAGASLVCGLAPSFELLVAGRCVQAVGGAFVVVAALDLLAATTGSDVRAAHLWVLAGVLGASLGPAAGGILTEALGWESIFLVQVPLALLTLAVLRGLAIERRTARAGRPRLTANAALLLLSGGLVAALFLLVLLLVDGWAMSPAAAGVVVTVIPLVAIVAGRFAPRSLTVGMRIATGVVLVAGGLACLAFMPRAGWVWTLAPQLLVGAGLGLTLGSLTERAVAGRPAQVVHGGWTIAARHAGVVLGLLLLAPVLTEALETNRERAVRAGAAEVLDSRIPPLDKLRLAQDVLDEVERARDDGKLPTVAAVFEDRPDDEEYRSLRAGLEDQLDRAVTDAFSRPFLLAAVLALAALVPMALVPFAPGRSEPL
;
A
#
# COMPACT_ATOMS: atom_id res chain seq x y z
N MET A 1 15.23 0.35 -25.14
CA MET A 1 13.94 1.09 -25.27
C MET A 1 12.72 0.20 -25.01
N ARG A 2 12.47 -0.88 -25.76
CA ARG A 2 11.24 -1.71 -25.61
C ARG A 2 11.04 -2.30 -24.21
N SER A 3 12.06 -2.91 -23.61
CA SER A 3 11.96 -3.47 -22.26
C SER A 3 11.71 -2.41 -21.18
N GLY A 4 12.14 -1.16 -21.41
CA GLY A 4 11.83 -0.02 -20.54
C GLY A 4 10.36 0.36 -20.58
N LEU A 5 9.73 0.38 -21.76
CA LEU A 5 8.28 0.63 -21.89
C LEU A 5 7.43 -0.47 -21.24
N LEU A 6 7.86 -1.74 -21.35
CA LEU A 6 7.20 -2.85 -20.65
C LEU A 6 7.38 -2.73 -19.14
N GLY A 7 8.59 -2.36 -18.69
CA GLY A 7 8.86 -2.07 -17.29
C GLY A 7 7.99 -0.93 -16.76
N LEU A 8 7.83 0.14 -17.52
CA LEU A 8 6.92 1.23 -17.19
C LEU A 8 5.47 0.74 -17.06
N ALA A 9 4.99 -0.08 -18.01
CA ALA A 9 3.63 -0.62 -17.96
C ALA A 9 3.37 -1.47 -16.70
N ILE A 10 4.32 -2.34 -16.35
CA ILE A 10 4.28 -3.16 -15.14
C ILE A 10 4.34 -2.28 -13.90
N GLY A 11 5.25 -1.30 -13.90
CA GLY A 11 5.44 -0.35 -12.83
C GLY A 11 4.16 0.44 -12.55
N LEU A 12 3.52 1.01 -13.56
CA LEU A 12 2.26 1.74 -13.42
C LEU A 12 1.16 0.89 -12.77
N ALA A 13 0.90 -0.29 -13.31
CA ALA A 13 -0.16 -1.16 -12.82
C ALA A 13 0.08 -1.69 -11.40
N LEU A 14 1.35 -1.91 -11.01
CA LEU A 14 1.70 -2.41 -9.68
C LEU A 14 1.98 -1.30 -8.65
N ALA A 15 2.32 -0.08 -9.10
CA ALA A 15 2.46 1.11 -8.26
C ALA A 15 1.12 1.69 -7.83
N ASP A 16 0.08 1.45 -8.63
CA ASP A 16 -1.23 2.10 -8.50
C ASP A 16 -1.80 2.05 -7.06
N SER A 17 -1.87 0.88 -6.43
CA SER A 17 -2.32 0.77 -5.03
C SER A 17 -1.48 1.62 -4.07
N SER A 18 -0.17 1.76 -4.30
CA SER A 18 0.73 2.54 -3.44
C SER A 18 0.61 4.05 -3.66
N VAL A 19 0.32 4.48 -4.89
CA VAL A 19 0.08 5.89 -5.23
C VAL A 19 -1.25 6.32 -4.61
N VAL A 20 -2.30 5.50 -4.79
CA VAL A 20 -3.65 5.79 -4.31
C VAL A 20 -3.72 5.90 -2.79
N THR A 21 -2.90 5.16 -2.04
CA THR A 21 -2.89 5.25 -0.57
C THR A 21 -2.71 6.69 -0.08
N LEU A 22 -1.83 7.48 -0.72
CA LEU A 22 -1.55 8.88 -0.33
C LEU A 22 -2.69 9.84 -0.64
N ALA A 23 -3.61 9.45 -1.51
CA ALA A 23 -4.79 10.21 -1.87
C ALA A 23 -6.03 9.84 -1.03
N LEU A 24 -6.00 8.72 -0.30
CA LEU A 24 -7.18 8.27 0.46
C LEU A 24 -7.69 9.28 1.49
N PRO A 25 -6.82 9.98 2.27
CA PRO A 25 -7.28 11.04 3.17
C PRO A 25 -8.13 12.11 2.47
N GLU A 26 -7.69 12.58 1.30
CA GLU A 26 -8.40 13.58 0.53
C GLU A 26 -9.69 13.02 -0.09
N ILE A 27 -9.67 11.78 -0.58
CA ILE A 27 -10.87 11.09 -1.11
C ILE A 27 -11.92 10.87 0.00
N LEU A 28 -11.47 10.53 1.21
CA LEU A 28 -12.31 10.36 2.41
C LEU A 28 -13.10 11.65 2.66
N GLY A 29 -12.41 12.78 2.79
CA GLY A 29 -13.05 14.08 3.00
C GLY A 29 -13.85 14.59 1.79
N ARG A 30 -13.43 14.29 0.56
CA ARG A 30 -14.11 14.74 -0.67
C ARG A 30 -15.48 14.11 -0.86
N PHE A 31 -15.63 12.84 -0.50
CA PHE A 31 -16.86 12.08 -0.65
C PHE A 31 -17.65 11.91 0.65
N ASP A 32 -17.14 12.42 1.77
CA ASP A 32 -17.77 12.34 3.09
C ASP A 32 -18.11 10.89 3.47
N VAL A 33 -17.08 10.04 3.44
CA VAL A 33 -17.19 8.61 3.72
C VAL A 33 -16.28 8.21 4.88
N ASP A 34 -16.59 7.10 5.56
CA ASP A 34 -15.76 6.59 6.65
C ASP A 34 -14.50 5.83 6.15
N VAL A 35 -13.60 5.52 7.08
CA VAL A 35 -12.33 4.81 6.81
C VAL A 35 -12.58 3.42 6.19
N THR A 36 -13.62 2.73 6.61
CA THR A 36 -13.98 1.40 6.08
C THR A 36 -14.47 1.49 4.64
N THR A 37 -15.24 2.52 4.32
CA THR A 37 -15.77 2.79 2.99
C THR A 37 -14.65 3.23 2.06
N VAL A 38 -13.81 4.21 2.44
CA VAL A 38 -12.71 4.67 1.58
C VAL A 38 -11.70 3.56 1.27
N ALA A 39 -11.51 2.60 2.19
CA ALA A 39 -10.66 1.42 1.96
C ALA A 39 -11.13 0.57 0.76
N TRP A 40 -12.39 0.70 0.30
CA TRP A 40 -12.87 0.05 -0.92
C TRP A 40 -12.25 0.58 -2.20
N VAL A 41 -11.69 1.79 -2.21
CA VAL A 41 -10.94 2.33 -3.37
C VAL A 41 -9.69 1.47 -3.66
N LEU A 42 -9.01 1.01 -2.61
CA LEU A 42 -7.93 0.04 -2.72
C LEU A 42 -8.48 -1.39 -2.89
N THR A 43 -9.42 -1.79 -2.05
CA THR A 43 -9.91 -3.18 -1.99
C THR A 43 -10.50 -3.63 -3.33
N SER A 44 -11.29 -2.78 -4.00
CA SER A 44 -11.91 -3.10 -5.30
C SER A 44 -10.91 -3.40 -6.41
N TYR A 45 -9.89 -2.55 -6.59
CA TYR A 45 -8.82 -2.76 -7.57
C TYR A 45 -8.04 -4.05 -7.28
N ASN A 46 -7.64 -4.23 -6.03
CA ASN A 46 -6.86 -5.41 -5.62
C ASN A 46 -7.69 -6.69 -5.72
N LEU A 47 -8.99 -6.66 -5.39
CA LEU A 47 -9.88 -7.80 -5.51
C LEU A 47 -10.09 -8.20 -6.98
N ALA A 48 -10.32 -7.23 -7.86
CA ALA A 48 -10.44 -7.48 -9.29
C ALA A 48 -9.13 -8.08 -9.86
N LEU A 49 -7.95 -7.56 -9.48
CA LEU A 49 -6.66 -8.16 -9.85
C LEU A 49 -6.50 -9.58 -9.30
N ALA A 50 -6.87 -9.81 -8.05
CA ALA A 50 -6.78 -11.12 -7.39
C ALA A 50 -7.58 -12.19 -8.15
N LEU A 51 -8.78 -11.84 -8.60
CA LEU A 51 -9.68 -12.74 -9.31
C LEU A 51 -9.32 -12.92 -10.79
N LEU A 52 -8.84 -11.87 -11.46
CA LEU A 52 -8.70 -11.83 -12.92
C LEU A 52 -7.28 -12.07 -13.44
N ALA A 53 -6.23 -11.99 -12.60
CA ALA A 53 -4.86 -12.16 -13.06
C ALA A 53 -4.60 -13.54 -13.69
N VAL A 54 -5.17 -14.62 -13.13
CA VAL A 54 -5.02 -15.97 -13.69
C VAL A 54 -5.79 -16.12 -15.01
N PRO A 55 -7.10 -15.80 -15.10
CA PRO A 55 -7.81 -15.76 -16.39
C PRO A 55 -7.12 -14.91 -17.46
N ALA A 56 -6.68 -13.71 -17.09
CA ALA A 56 -5.95 -12.80 -17.98
C ALA A 56 -4.65 -13.45 -18.50
N ALA A 57 -3.92 -14.16 -17.65
CA ALA A 57 -2.69 -14.86 -18.05
C ALA A 57 -2.96 -15.97 -19.08
N TYR A 58 -4.06 -16.71 -18.97
CA TYR A 58 -4.42 -17.72 -19.98
C TYR A 58 -4.77 -17.11 -21.34
N VAL A 59 -5.44 -15.96 -21.33
CA VAL A 59 -5.75 -15.21 -22.57
C VAL A 59 -4.47 -14.61 -23.15
N ALA A 60 -3.66 -13.94 -22.33
CA ALA A 60 -2.41 -13.32 -22.73
C ALA A 60 -1.42 -14.32 -23.29
N ARG A 61 -1.34 -15.53 -22.73
CA ARG A 61 -0.51 -16.61 -23.28
C ARG A 61 -0.82 -16.94 -24.75
N ARG A 62 -2.09 -16.81 -25.16
CA ARG A 62 -2.51 -17.10 -26.55
C ARG A 62 -2.31 -15.92 -27.48
N ARG A 63 -2.51 -14.69 -26.98
CA ARG A 63 -2.48 -13.44 -27.76
C ARG A 63 -1.82 -12.31 -26.95
N PRO A 64 -0.51 -12.39 -26.65
CA PRO A 64 0.13 -11.48 -25.70
C PRO A 64 0.09 -10.03 -26.19
N ARG A 65 0.30 -9.82 -27.50
CA ARG A 65 0.20 -8.50 -28.14
C ARG A 65 -1.18 -7.87 -27.97
N SER A 66 -2.24 -8.61 -28.31
CA SER A 66 -3.62 -8.10 -28.26
C SER A 66 -4.09 -7.91 -26.81
N ALA A 67 -3.71 -8.83 -25.91
CA ALA A 67 -4.01 -8.73 -24.49
C ALA A 67 -3.34 -7.48 -23.89
N PHE A 68 -2.06 -7.23 -24.17
CA PHE A 68 -1.36 -6.03 -23.71
C PHE A 68 -2.02 -4.75 -24.26
N ALA A 69 -2.32 -4.71 -25.57
CA ALA A 69 -2.94 -3.54 -26.19
C ALA A 69 -4.32 -3.23 -25.60
N ALA A 70 -5.20 -4.23 -25.55
CA ALA A 70 -6.53 -4.08 -24.97
C ALA A 70 -6.45 -3.71 -23.48
N GLY A 71 -5.56 -4.38 -22.73
CA GLY A 71 -5.33 -4.08 -21.33
C GLY A 71 -4.90 -2.64 -21.09
N ALA A 72 -3.93 -2.13 -21.86
CA ALA A 72 -3.44 -0.76 -21.71
C ALA A 72 -4.51 0.29 -22.09
N VAL A 73 -5.34 0.03 -23.12
CA VAL A 73 -6.46 0.91 -23.48
C VAL A 73 -7.54 0.90 -22.41
N VAL A 74 -7.93 -0.27 -21.90
CA VAL A 74 -8.91 -0.41 -20.81
C VAL A 74 -8.40 0.27 -19.54
N PHE A 75 -7.12 0.07 -19.20
CA PHE A 75 -6.48 0.72 -18.06
C PHE A 75 -6.53 2.24 -18.19
N ALA A 76 -6.10 2.79 -19.33
CA ALA A 76 -6.11 4.22 -19.58
C ALA A 76 -7.53 4.82 -19.54
N GLY A 77 -8.50 4.15 -20.18
CA GLY A 77 -9.90 4.60 -20.17
C GLY A 77 -10.51 4.58 -18.78
N ALA A 78 -10.25 3.52 -18.00
CA ALA A 78 -10.72 3.42 -16.63
C ALA A 78 -10.03 4.42 -15.69
N SER A 79 -8.72 4.67 -15.86
CA SER A 79 -8.00 5.73 -15.14
C SER A 79 -8.63 7.10 -15.41
N LEU A 80 -9.05 7.39 -16.64
CA LEU A 80 -9.76 8.63 -16.94
C LEU A 80 -11.11 8.71 -16.20
N VAL A 81 -11.86 7.61 -16.14
CA VAL A 81 -13.12 7.54 -15.38
C VAL A 81 -12.87 7.78 -13.89
N CYS A 82 -11.84 7.16 -13.30
CA CYS A 82 -11.48 7.36 -11.90
C CYS A 82 -11.13 8.82 -11.59
N GLY A 83 -10.30 9.45 -12.43
CA GLY A 83 -9.89 10.85 -12.26
C GLY A 83 -10.99 11.88 -12.52
N LEU A 84 -12.12 11.48 -13.11
CA LEU A 84 -13.28 12.35 -13.37
C LEU A 84 -14.52 11.91 -12.59
N ALA A 85 -14.37 11.04 -11.59
CA ALA A 85 -15.48 10.44 -10.88
C ALA A 85 -16.23 11.49 -10.03
N PRO A 86 -17.54 11.74 -10.29
CA PRO A 86 -18.33 12.67 -9.50
C PRO A 86 -18.93 12.04 -8.23
N SER A 87 -18.90 10.70 -8.13
CA SER A 87 -19.40 9.95 -6.99
C SER A 87 -18.44 8.82 -6.60
N PHE A 88 -18.52 8.41 -5.34
CA PHE A 88 -17.67 7.35 -4.78
C PHE A 88 -17.88 6.00 -5.48
N GLU A 89 -19.13 5.67 -5.83
CA GLU A 89 -19.47 4.41 -6.50
C GLU A 89 -18.88 4.35 -7.90
N LEU A 90 -18.88 5.47 -8.64
CA LEU A 90 -18.26 5.51 -9.96
C LEU A 90 -16.74 5.35 -9.86
N LEU A 91 -16.11 5.95 -8.85
CA LEU A 91 -14.70 5.76 -8.57
C LEU A 91 -14.42 4.27 -8.34
N VAL A 92 -15.13 3.62 -7.41
CA VAL A 92 -14.96 2.18 -7.11
C VAL A 92 -15.22 1.29 -8.32
N ALA A 93 -16.25 1.58 -9.13
CA ALA A 93 -16.50 0.85 -10.36
C ALA A 93 -15.36 1.03 -11.39
N GLY A 94 -14.86 2.25 -11.53
CA GLY A 94 -13.69 2.59 -12.34
C GLY A 94 -12.46 1.79 -11.91
N ARG A 95 -12.21 1.68 -10.59
CA ARG A 95 -11.11 0.89 -10.00
C ARG A 95 -11.20 -0.59 -10.39
N CYS A 96 -12.38 -1.19 -10.37
CA CYS A 96 -12.60 -2.57 -10.83
C CYS A 96 -12.22 -2.73 -12.32
N VAL A 97 -12.67 -1.83 -13.19
CA VAL A 97 -12.36 -1.89 -14.63
C VAL A 97 -10.88 -1.61 -14.90
N GLN A 98 -10.28 -0.68 -14.16
CA GLN A 98 -8.86 -0.37 -14.23
C GLN A 98 -8.01 -1.60 -13.89
N ALA A 99 -8.38 -2.34 -12.84
CA ALA A 99 -7.72 -3.60 -12.47
C ALA A 99 -7.82 -4.68 -13.55
N VAL A 100 -8.93 -4.76 -14.29
CA VAL A 100 -9.05 -5.67 -15.45
C VAL A 100 -7.97 -5.33 -16.49
N GLY A 101 -7.83 -4.05 -16.84
CA GLY A 101 -6.78 -3.58 -17.74
C GLY A 101 -5.37 -3.88 -17.22
N GLY A 102 -5.14 -3.60 -15.94
CA GLY A 102 -3.87 -3.84 -15.25
C GLY A 102 -3.48 -5.32 -15.23
N ALA A 103 -4.44 -6.21 -15.00
CA ALA A 103 -4.23 -7.66 -15.03
C ALA A 103 -3.65 -8.10 -16.38
N PHE A 104 -4.27 -7.69 -17.48
CA PHE A 104 -3.82 -8.00 -18.83
C PHE A 104 -2.44 -7.40 -19.15
N VAL A 105 -2.21 -6.14 -18.76
CA VAL A 105 -0.92 -5.46 -18.96
C VAL A 105 0.20 -6.22 -18.27
N VAL A 106 0.08 -6.49 -16.97
CA VAL A 106 1.16 -7.07 -16.17
C VAL A 106 1.50 -8.49 -16.61
N VAL A 107 0.50 -9.32 -16.88
CA VAL A 107 0.74 -10.71 -17.31
C VAL A 107 1.26 -10.77 -18.75
N ALA A 108 0.68 -10.00 -19.69
CA ALA A 108 1.15 -9.99 -21.07
C ALA A 108 2.56 -9.40 -21.18
N ALA A 109 2.90 -8.40 -20.37
CA ALA A 109 4.23 -7.80 -20.35
C ALA A 109 5.33 -8.81 -20.02
N LEU A 110 5.06 -9.85 -19.23
CA LEU A 110 6.05 -10.90 -18.92
C LEU A 110 6.42 -11.72 -20.17
N ASP A 111 5.42 -12.13 -20.97
CA ASP A 111 5.66 -12.83 -22.25
C ASP A 111 6.31 -11.90 -23.29
N LEU A 112 5.89 -10.63 -23.34
CA LEU A 112 6.51 -9.63 -24.22
C LEU A 112 7.97 -9.38 -23.83
N LEU A 113 8.27 -9.32 -22.53
CA LEU A 113 9.64 -9.19 -22.04
C LEU A 113 10.47 -10.39 -22.51
N ALA A 114 9.96 -11.60 -22.35
CA ALA A 114 10.65 -12.82 -22.78
C ALA A 114 10.93 -12.85 -24.28
N ALA A 115 9.99 -12.37 -25.11
CA ALA A 115 10.20 -12.20 -26.55
C ALA A 115 11.26 -11.13 -26.85
N THR A 116 11.31 -10.02 -26.09
CA THR A 116 12.30 -8.95 -26.31
C THR A 116 13.70 -9.29 -25.81
N THR A 117 13.82 -10.06 -24.73
CA THR A 117 15.11 -10.39 -24.09
C THR A 117 15.72 -11.67 -24.63
N GLY A 118 14.92 -12.52 -25.30
CA GLY A 118 15.30 -13.88 -25.69
C GLY A 118 15.53 -14.82 -24.50
N SER A 119 15.16 -14.42 -23.28
CA SER A 119 15.44 -15.18 -22.07
C SER A 119 14.34 -14.99 -21.04
N ASP A 120 13.72 -16.10 -20.66
CA ASP A 120 12.67 -16.18 -19.63
C ASP A 120 13.19 -15.77 -18.25
N VAL A 121 14.45 -16.09 -17.94
CA VAL A 121 15.10 -15.66 -16.69
C VAL A 121 15.26 -14.14 -16.65
N ARG A 122 15.79 -13.53 -17.72
CA ARG A 122 15.94 -12.07 -17.80
C ARG A 122 14.58 -11.36 -17.79
N ALA A 123 13.58 -11.93 -18.44
CA ALA A 123 12.23 -11.38 -18.46
C ALA A 123 11.60 -11.37 -17.07
N ALA A 124 11.68 -12.48 -16.34
CA ALA A 124 11.21 -12.56 -14.97
C ALA A 124 11.95 -11.55 -14.06
N HIS A 125 13.27 -11.42 -14.20
CA HIS A 125 14.04 -10.44 -13.42
C HIS A 125 13.62 -8.99 -13.70
N LEU A 126 13.47 -8.62 -14.97
CA LEU A 126 13.00 -7.28 -15.35
C LEU A 126 11.56 -7.03 -14.90
N TRP A 127 10.71 -8.05 -14.94
CA TRP A 127 9.33 -7.97 -14.49
C TRP A 127 9.24 -7.72 -12.97
N VAL A 128 10.02 -8.46 -12.18
CA VAL A 128 10.14 -8.23 -10.73
C VAL A 128 10.71 -6.85 -10.45
N LEU A 129 11.80 -6.47 -11.11
CA LEU A 129 12.44 -5.16 -10.93
C LEU A 129 11.48 -4.01 -11.24
N ALA A 130 10.74 -4.11 -12.34
CA ALA A 130 9.74 -3.11 -12.71
C ALA A 130 8.64 -2.96 -11.66
N GLY A 131 8.14 -4.08 -11.11
CA GLY A 131 7.15 -4.05 -10.05
C GLY A 131 7.69 -3.45 -8.74
N VAL A 132 8.93 -3.78 -8.37
CA VAL A 132 9.61 -3.20 -7.19
C VAL A 132 9.80 -1.70 -7.38
N LEU A 133 10.34 -1.25 -8.52
CA LEU A 133 10.55 0.17 -8.81
C LEU A 133 9.23 0.94 -8.85
N GLY A 134 8.18 0.39 -9.45
CA GLY A 134 6.85 0.98 -9.46
C GLY A 134 6.30 1.17 -8.04
N ALA A 135 6.26 0.10 -7.25
CA ALA A 135 5.84 0.18 -5.84
C ALA A 135 6.73 1.13 -5.01
N SER A 136 7.98 1.35 -5.44
CA SER A 136 8.93 2.20 -4.73
C SER A 136 8.74 3.69 -4.97
N LEU A 137 8.40 4.05 -6.19
CA LEU A 137 8.12 5.44 -6.56
C LEU A 137 6.71 5.86 -6.15
N GLY A 138 5.83 4.88 -5.90
CA GLY A 138 4.42 5.09 -5.58
C GLY A 138 4.14 6.13 -4.49
N PRO A 139 4.68 5.97 -3.26
CA PRO A 139 4.36 6.88 -2.16
C PRO A 139 4.79 8.33 -2.41
N ALA A 140 6.04 8.57 -2.81
CA ALA A 140 6.52 9.92 -3.12
C ALA A 140 5.73 10.55 -4.28
N ALA A 141 5.51 9.80 -5.37
CA ALA A 141 4.77 10.32 -6.52
C ALA A 141 3.31 10.61 -6.17
N GLY A 142 2.65 9.71 -5.43
CA GLY A 142 1.28 9.91 -4.95
C GLY A 142 1.16 11.13 -4.06
N GLY A 143 2.00 11.24 -3.03
CA GLY A 143 1.99 12.39 -2.13
C GLY A 143 2.19 13.73 -2.85
N ILE A 144 3.17 13.82 -3.74
CA ILE A 144 3.45 15.05 -4.51
C ILE A 144 2.30 15.39 -5.46
N LEU A 145 1.75 14.41 -6.17
CA LEU A 145 0.65 14.63 -7.11
C LEU A 145 -0.63 15.08 -6.40
N THR A 146 -1.00 14.37 -5.33
CA THR A 146 -2.15 14.69 -4.48
C THR A 146 -2.02 16.12 -3.93
N GLU A 147 -0.88 16.48 -3.34
CA GLU A 147 -0.69 17.81 -2.76
C GLU A 147 -0.69 18.93 -3.82
N ALA A 148 -0.06 18.71 -4.98
CA ALA A 148 0.12 19.76 -5.98
C ALA A 148 -1.11 19.98 -6.88
N LEU A 149 -1.83 18.91 -7.22
CA LEU A 149 -2.85 18.90 -8.26
C LEU A 149 -4.16 18.21 -7.85
N GLY A 150 -4.30 17.82 -6.57
CA GLY A 150 -5.45 17.07 -6.07
C GLY A 150 -5.37 15.58 -6.35
N TRP A 151 -6.20 14.81 -5.64
CA TRP A 151 -6.25 13.35 -5.74
C TRP A 151 -6.56 12.83 -7.15
N GLU A 152 -7.33 13.56 -7.96
CA GLU A 152 -7.72 13.14 -9.31
C GLU A 152 -6.49 12.94 -10.22
N SER A 153 -5.45 13.74 -9.99
CA SER A 153 -4.23 13.78 -10.79
C SER A 153 -3.50 12.42 -10.81
N ILE A 154 -3.59 11.65 -9.73
CA ILE A 154 -2.95 10.32 -9.61
C ILE A 154 -3.52 9.32 -10.61
N PHE A 155 -4.76 9.53 -11.06
CA PHE A 155 -5.40 8.71 -12.09
C PHE A 155 -5.16 9.31 -13.48
N LEU A 156 -5.30 10.63 -13.62
CA LEU A 156 -5.15 11.32 -14.91
C LEU A 156 -3.73 11.19 -15.49
N VAL A 157 -2.68 11.24 -14.67
CA VAL A 157 -1.28 11.05 -15.10
C VAL A 157 -1.03 9.65 -15.65
N GLN A 158 -1.78 8.64 -15.20
CA GLN A 158 -1.62 7.27 -15.69
C GLN A 158 -2.11 7.12 -17.13
N VAL A 159 -3.06 7.95 -17.59
CA VAL A 159 -3.64 7.88 -18.93
C VAL A 159 -2.58 8.05 -20.04
N PRO A 160 -1.82 9.16 -20.11
CA PRO A 160 -0.80 9.33 -21.14
C PRO A 160 0.32 8.30 -21.00
N LEU A 161 0.70 7.91 -19.77
CA LEU A 161 1.77 6.94 -19.54
C LEU A 161 1.37 5.53 -20.01
N ALA A 162 0.13 5.10 -19.75
CA ALA A 162 -0.41 3.83 -20.21
C ALA A 162 -0.48 3.78 -21.75
N LEU A 163 -0.97 4.85 -22.39
CA LEU A 163 -1.02 4.95 -23.85
C LEU A 163 0.38 4.95 -24.48
N LEU A 164 1.36 5.61 -23.86
CA LEU A 164 2.75 5.61 -24.32
C LEU A 164 3.32 4.17 -24.40
N THR A 165 2.94 3.29 -23.47
CA THR A 165 3.46 1.91 -23.45
C THR A 165 3.06 1.10 -24.70
N LEU A 166 1.96 1.46 -25.38
CA LEU A 166 1.52 0.82 -26.63
C LEU A 166 2.57 0.92 -27.75
N ALA A 167 3.46 1.92 -27.69
CA ALA A 167 4.55 2.08 -28.64
C ALA A 167 5.47 0.85 -28.70
N VAL A 168 5.57 0.07 -27.62
CA VAL A 168 6.37 -1.17 -27.58
C VAL A 168 5.94 -2.18 -28.64
N LEU A 169 4.65 -2.17 -29.00
CA LEU A 169 4.09 -3.12 -29.93
C LEU A 169 4.55 -2.83 -31.38
N ARG A 170 5.04 -1.64 -31.71
CA ARG A 170 5.45 -1.35 -33.10
C ARG A 170 6.61 -2.25 -33.53
N GLY A 171 6.38 -3.05 -34.58
CA GLY A 171 7.39 -3.97 -35.14
C GLY A 171 7.83 -5.10 -34.21
N LEU A 172 7.02 -5.46 -33.20
CA LEU A 172 7.29 -6.60 -32.32
C LEU A 172 6.59 -7.85 -32.85
N ALA A 173 7.37 -8.76 -33.44
CA ALA A 173 6.94 -10.11 -33.77
C ALA A 173 7.01 -10.99 -32.52
N ILE A 174 6.02 -11.86 -32.33
CA ILE A 174 5.96 -12.77 -31.18
C ILE A 174 5.69 -14.17 -31.70
N GLU A 175 6.61 -15.08 -31.40
CA GLU A 175 6.39 -16.50 -31.61
C GLU A 175 5.46 -17.08 -30.54
N ARG A 176 4.51 -17.91 -30.97
CA ARG A 176 3.60 -18.58 -30.03
C ARG A 176 4.35 -19.61 -29.22
N ARG A 177 4.26 -19.51 -27.89
CA ARG A 177 4.80 -20.50 -26.97
C ARG A 177 3.71 -21.52 -26.57
N THR A 178 3.93 -22.78 -26.91
CA THR A 178 2.96 -23.88 -26.72
C THR A 178 3.12 -24.63 -25.40
N ALA A 179 4.13 -24.32 -24.60
CA ALA A 179 4.46 -25.07 -23.37
C ALA A 179 3.31 -25.13 -22.36
N ARG A 180 2.94 -26.34 -21.91
CA ARG A 180 1.80 -26.56 -21.01
C ARG A 180 2.05 -25.93 -19.63
N ALA A 181 1.04 -25.25 -19.10
CA ALA A 181 1.13 -24.67 -17.75
C ALA A 181 1.02 -25.78 -16.70
N GLY A 182 1.95 -25.79 -15.74
CA GLY A 182 1.92 -26.69 -14.59
C GLY A 182 1.09 -26.14 -13.43
N ARG A 183 1.02 -26.89 -12.32
CA ARG A 183 0.37 -26.45 -11.08
C ARG A 183 1.13 -25.28 -10.42
N PRO A 184 0.43 -24.33 -9.75
CA PRO A 184 1.08 -23.23 -9.04
C PRO A 184 1.89 -23.73 -7.84
N ARG A 185 2.93 -22.97 -7.45
CA ARG A 185 3.67 -23.22 -6.20
C ARG A 185 2.91 -22.62 -5.04
N LEU A 186 2.04 -23.44 -4.44
CA LEU A 186 1.12 -23.01 -3.38
C LEU A 186 1.84 -22.39 -2.18
N THR A 187 2.99 -22.93 -1.77
CA THR A 187 3.74 -22.42 -0.61
C THR A 187 4.27 -21.00 -0.81
N ALA A 188 4.98 -20.75 -1.91
CA ALA A 188 5.53 -19.44 -2.22
C ALA A 188 4.42 -18.39 -2.41
N ASN A 189 3.33 -18.76 -3.10
CA ASN A 189 2.20 -17.86 -3.32
C ASN A 189 1.41 -17.61 -2.02
N ALA A 190 1.23 -18.60 -1.15
CA ALA A 190 0.59 -18.41 0.16
C ALA A 190 1.43 -17.51 1.08
N ALA A 191 2.76 -17.66 1.09
CA ALA A 191 3.65 -16.75 1.82
C ALA A 191 3.57 -15.32 1.26
N LEU A 192 3.53 -15.15 -0.07
CA LEU A 192 3.34 -13.84 -0.70
C LEU A 192 2.01 -13.19 -0.36
N LEU A 193 0.94 -13.99 -0.28
CA LEU A 193 -0.39 -13.54 0.13
C LEU A 193 -0.33 -12.94 1.53
N LEU A 194 0.14 -13.70 2.51
CA LEU A 194 0.20 -13.26 3.91
C LEU A 194 1.13 -12.05 4.10
N LEU A 195 2.30 -12.06 3.47
CA LEU A 195 3.25 -10.95 3.51
C LEU A 195 2.67 -9.67 2.87
N SER A 196 2.00 -9.78 1.71
CA SER A 196 1.42 -8.62 1.02
C SER A 196 0.25 -8.02 1.80
N GLY A 197 -0.54 -8.86 2.47
CA GLY A 197 -1.63 -8.41 3.34
C GLY A 197 -1.13 -7.58 4.52
N GLY A 198 -0.13 -8.07 5.24
CA GLY A 198 0.47 -7.30 6.35
C GLY A 198 1.09 -5.98 5.87
N LEU A 199 1.83 -6.01 4.76
CA LEU A 199 2.54 -4.83 4.25
C LEU A 199 1.61 -3.73 3.75
N VAL A 200 0.68 -4.03 2.85
CA VAL A 200 -0.14 -2.98 2.22
C VAL A 200 -1.17 -2.44 3.20
N ALA A 201 -1.72 -3.29 4.08
CA ALA A 201 -2.58 -2.82 5.15
C ALA A 201 -1.80 -1.91 6.12
N ALA A 202 -0.55 -2.21 6.43
CA ALA A 202 0.29 -1.31 7.22
C ALA A 202 0.66 0.00 6.51
N LEU A 203 0.89 -0.01 5.19
CA LEU A 203 1.08 1.22 4.41
C LEU A 203 -0.17 2.10 4.45
N PHE A 204 -1.35 1.50 4.32
CA PHE A 204 -2.64 2.17 4.48
C PHE A 204 -2.77 2.83 5.87
N LEU A 205 -2.51 2.06 6.94
CA LEU A 205 -2.53 2.58 8.30
C LEU A 205 -1.53 3.71 8.54
N LEU A 206 -0.29 3.53 8.07
CA LEU A 206 0.76 4.52 8.26
C LEU A 206 0.43 5.83 7.54
N VAL A 207 -0.11 5.78 6.33
CA VAL A 207 -0.50 6.98 5.60
C VAL A 207 -1.65 7.71 6.29
N LEU A 208 -2.70 7.00 6.71
CA LEU A 208 -3.80 7.61 7.46
C LEU A 208 -3.29 8.25 8.76
N LEU A 209 -2.41 7.57 9.49
CA LEU A 209 -1.81 8.12 10.71
C LEU A 209 -0.98 9.38 10.43
N LEU A 210 -0.16 9.39 9.38
CA LEU A 210 0.68 10.55 9.07
C LEU A 210 -0.14 11.74 8.58
N VAL A 211 -1.07 11.52 7.65
CA VAL A 211 -1.82 12.60 6.99
C VAL A 211 -2.99 13.06 7.84
N ASP A 212 -3.92 12.18 8.16
CA ASP A 212 -5.07 12.56 8.99
C ASP A 212 -4.63 12.65 10.46
N GLY A 213 -4.04 11.58 10.99
CA GLY A 213 -3.74 11.48 12.42
C GLY A 213 -2.79 12.57 12.96
N TRP A 214 -1.75 12.92 12.22
CA TRP A 214 -0.73 13.90 12.61
C TRP A 214 -0.68 15.12 11.68
N ALA A 215 -1.73 15.34 10.89
CA ALA A 215 -1.91 16.51 10.03
C ALA A 215 -0.72 16.81 9.08
N MET A 216 0.02 15.78 8.63
CA MET A 216 1.11 15.99 7.67
C MET A 216 0.56 16.22 6.26
N SER A 217 1.25 17.05 5.48
CA SER A 217 0.93 17.18 4.07
C SER A 217 1.13 15.85 3.31
N PRO A 218 0.33 15.55 2.27
CA PRO A 218 0.46 14.32 1.51
C PRO A 218 1.87 14.11 0.93
N ALA A 219 2.56 15.15 0.47
CA ALA A 219 3.93 15.03 -0.03
C ALA A 219 4.91 14.71 1.08
N ALA A 220 4.80 15.35 2.25
CA ALA A 220 5.66 15.05 3.40
C ALA A 220 5.47 13.60 3.88
N ALA A 221 4.22 13.14 4.00
CA ALA A 221 3.91 11.75 4.31
C ALA A 221 4.46 10.79 3.22
N GLY A 222 4.32 11.15 1.94
CA GLY A 222 4.86 10.39 0.81
C GLY A 222 6.37 10.22 0.88
N VAL A 223 7.13 11.27 1.24
CA VAL A 223 8.59 11.20 1.45
C VAL A 223 8.93 10.28 2.63
N VAL A 224 8.22 10.43 3.75
CA VAL A 224 8.43 9.58 4.94
C VAL A 224 8.20 8.10 4.61
N VAL A 225 7.10 7.76 3.92
CA VAL A 225 6.76 6.37 3.57
C VAL A 225 7.68 5.77 2.51
N THR A 226 8.32 6.61 1.68
CA THR A 226 9.29 6.17 0.65
C THR A 226 10.55 5.52 1.24
N VAL A 227 10.79 5.66 2.56
CA VAL A 227 11.86 4.96 3.27
C VAL A 227 11.74 3.44 3.10
N ILE A 228 10.54 2.86 3.23
CA ILE A 228 10.32 1.41 3.10
C ILE A 228 10.85 0.89 1.75
N PRO A 229 10.37 1.37 0.59
CA PRO A 229 10.82 0.85 -0.69
C PRO A 229 12.27 1.17 -1.02
N LEU A 230 12.78 2.35 -0.65
CA LEU A 230 14.19 2.69 -0.87
C LEU A 230 15.11 1.70 -0.17
N VAL A 231 14.81 1.40 1.10
CA VAL A 231 15.57 0.42 1.88
C VAL A 231 15.38 -0.99 1.32
N ALA A 232 14.20 -1.34 0.81
CA ALA A 232 13.97 -2.63 0.16
C ALA A 232 14.85 -2.84 -1.08
N ILE A 233 15.01 -1.81 -1.91
CA ILE A 233 15.91 -1.86 -3.07
C ILE A 233 17.36 -2.06 -2.60
N VAL A 234 17.82 -1.26 -1.63
CA VAL A 234 19.18 -1.32 -1.10
C VAL A 234 19.46 -2.68 -0.46
N ALA A 235 18.60 -3.13 0.46
CA ALA A 235 18.75 -4.41 1.15
C ALA A 235 18.68 -5.60 0.19
N GLY A 236 17.82 -5.55 -0.83
CA GLY A 236 17.75 -6.57 -1.87
C GLY A 236 19.02 -6.65 -2.73
N ARG A 237 19.63 -5.49 -3.03
CA ARG A 237 20.88 -5.36 -3.79
C ARG A 237 22.09 -5.92 -3.03
N PHE A 238 22.14 -5.67 -1.73
CA PHE A 238 23.25 -6.04 -0.83
C PHE A 238 22.98 -7.29 0.02
N ALA A 239 21.93 -8.04 -0.31
CA ALA A 239 21.58 -9.26 0.40
C ALA A 239 22.79 -10.23 0.46
N PRO A 240 23.21 -10.69 1.65
CA PRO A 240 24.40 -11.52 1.78
C PRO A 240 24.28 -12.80 0.95
N ARG A 241 25.27 -13.04 0.09
CA ARG A 241 25.32 -14.25 -0.76
C ARG A 241 25.49 -15.55 0.04
N SER A 242 25.94 -15.44 1.29
CA SER A 242 26.08 -16.58 2.21
C SER A 242 24.73 -17.13 2.70
N LEU A 243 23.66 -16.33 2.66
CA LEU A 243 22.34 -16.76 3.11
C LEU A 243 21.66 -17.60 2.03
N THR A 244 21.19 -18.77 2.42
CA THR A 244 20.30 -19.56 1.55
C THR A 244 19.02 -18.79 1.28
N VAL A 245 18.36 -19.07 0.15
CA VAL A 245 17.08 -18.43 -0.21
C VAL A 245 16.02 -18.63 0.89
N GLY A 246 16.09 -19.75 1.62
CA GLY A 246 15.22 -20.02 2.77
C GLY A 246 15.45 -19.07 3.93
N MET A 247 16.72 -18.90 4.32
CA MET A 247 17.12 -17.96 5.37
C MET A 247 16.78 -16.53 5.01
N ARG A 248 17.02 -16.09 3.77
CA ARG A 248 16.64 -14.74 3.30
C ARG A 248 15.15 -14.46 3.49
N ILE A 249 14.30 -15.42 3.12
CA ILE A 249 12.85 -15.30 3.30
C ILE A 249 12.49 -15.27 4.78
N ALA A 250 13.01 -16.20 5.59
CA ALA A 250 12.68 -16.24 7.01
C ALA A 250 13.11 -14.95 7.73
N THR A 251 14.36 -14.53 7.54
CA THR A 251 14.89 -13.28 8.10
C THR A 251 14.07 -12.08 7.65
N GLY A 252 13.74 -11.99 6.36
CA GLY A 252 13.00 -10.83 5.89
C GLY A 252 11.55 -10.79 6.40
N VAL A 253 10.87 -11.94 6.56
CA VAL A 253 9.53 -11.98 7.16
C VAL A 253 9.57 -11.52 8.61
N VAL A 254 10.57 -11.97 9.38
CA VAL A 254 10.77 -11.54 10.78
C VAL A 254 11.04 -10.04 10.85
N LEU A 255 11.86 -9.48 9.94
CA LEU A 255 12.13 -8.04 9.89
C LEU A 255 10.89 -7.22 9.54
N VAL A 256 10.07 -7.67 8.58
CA VAL A 256 8.79 -7.01 8.26
C VAL A 256 7.86 -7.06 9.46
N ALA A 257 7.60 -8.24 10.03
CA ALA A 257 6.71 -8.38 11.18
C ALA A 257 7.21 -7.58 12.39
N GLY A 258 8.52 -7.60 12.67
CA GLY A 258 9.14 -6.83 13.75
C GLY A 258 9.00 -5.32 13.55
N GLY A 259 9.26 -4.82 12.34
CA GLY A 259 9.05 -3.41 12.02
C GLY A 259 7.59 -2.99 12.16
N LEU A 260 6.65 -3.81 11.69
CA LEU A 260 5.21 -3.56 11.88
C LEU A 260 4.81 -3.56 13.37
N ALA A 261 5.36 -4.48 14.16
CA ALA A 261 5.13 -4.50 15.60
C ALA A 261 5.72 -3.28 16.30
N CYS A 262 6.88 -2.78 15.87
CA CYS A 262 7.45 -1.55 16.41
C CYS A 262 6.58 -0.31 16.11
N LEU A 263 5.91 -0.25 14.95
CA LEU A 263 4.93 0.81 14.66
C LEU A 263 3.73 0.77 15.62
N ALA A 264 3.42 -0.37 16.25
CA ALA A 264 2.34 -0.46 17.23
C ALA A 264 2.68 0.13 18.60
N PHE A 265 3.97 0.31 18.91
CA PHE A 265 4.43 0.74 20.23
C PHE A 265 5.26 2.03 20.14
N MET A 266 4.78 3.00 19.35
CA MET A 266 5.43 4.30 19.23
C MET A 266 5.33 5.07 20.55
N PRO A 267 6.44 5.64 21.05
CA PRO A 267 6.46 6.27 22.38
C PRO A 267 5.74 7.62 22.42
N ARG A 268 5.64 8.32 21.28
CA ARG A 268 4.97 9.61 21.13
C ARG A 268 4.65 9.86 19.65
N ALA A 269 3.72 10.78 19.39
CA ALA A 269 3.44 11.26 18.05
C ALA A 269 4.71 11.87 17.41
N GLY A 270 4.91 11.57 16.12
CA GLY A 270 6.01 12.14 15.34
C GLY A 270 6.62 11.17 14.33
N TRP A 271 6.76 11.63 13.09
CA TRP A 271 7.27 10.86 11.95
C TRP A 271 8.65 10.22 12.18
N VAL A 272 9.52 10.84 13.00
CA VAL A 272 10.86 10.32 13.30
C VAL A 272 10.80 8.92 13.92
N TRP A 273 9.81 8.64 14.77
CA TRP A 273 9.64 7.34 15.41
C TRP A 273 9.22 6.24 14.44
N THR A 274 8.67 6.61 13.28
CA THR A 274 8.29 5.66 12.24
C THR A 274 9.51 5.20 11.42
N LEU A 275 10.61 5.97 11.39
CA LEU A 275 11.73 5.70 10.50
C LEU A 275 12.42 4.36 10.79
N ALA A 276 12.81 4.09 12.04
CA ALA A 276 13.47 2.84 12.39
C ALA A 276 12.60 1.59 12.11
N PRO A 277 11.30 1.57 12.47
CA PRO A 277 10.37 0.55 12.02
C PRO A 277 10.31 0.40 10.48
N GLN A 278 10.25 1.51 9.74
CA GLN A 278 10.23 1.50 8.28
C GLN A 278 11.52 0.95 7.66
N LEU A 279 12.69 1.22 8.26
CA LEU A 279 13.97 0.63 7.85
C LEU A 279 13.92 -0.90 8.00
N LEU A 280 13.36 -1.42 9.10
CA LEU A 280 13.19 -2.86 9.31
C LEU A 280 12.23 -3.48 8.27
N VAL A 281 11.08 -2.84 8.05
CA VAL A 281 10.10 -3.29 7.03
C VAL A 281 10.73 -3.30 5.64
N GLY A 282 11.40 -2.21 5.25
CA GLY A 282 12.08 -2.10 3.98
C GLY A 282 13.16 -3.17 3.81
N ALA A 283 14.04 -3.32 4.80
CA ALA A 283 15.11 -4.32 4.76
C ALA A 283 14.53 -5.74 4.63
N GLY A 284 13.48 -6.04 5.39
CA GLY A 284 12.81 -7.32 5.32
C GLY A 284 12.15 -7.59 3.96
N LEU A 285 11.54 -6.56 3.36
CA LEU A 285 10.94 -6.65 2.02
C LEU A 285 12.00 -6.92 0.94
N GLY A 286 13.15 -6.25 1.02
CA GLY A 286 14.27 -6.45 0.11
C GLY A 286 14.84 -7.87 0.13
N LEU A 287 14.80 -8.53 1.28
CA LEU A 287 15.25 -9.92 1.44
C LEU A 287 14.20 -10.96 1.00
N THR A 288 12.91 -10.65 1.09
CA THR A 288 11.81 -11.62 0.89
C THR A 288 11.16 -11.56 -0.47
N LEU A 289 10.77 -10.37 -0.94
CA LEU A 289 9.82 -10.24 -2.05
C LEU A 289 10.39 -10.82 -3.35
N GLY A 290 11.64 -10.48 -3.67
CA GLY A 290 12.34 -11.04 -4.83
C GLY A 290 12.50 -12.55 -4.74
N SER A 291 12.95 -13.06 -3.58
CA SER A 291 13.18 -14.49 -3.37
C SER A 291 11.90 -15.34 -3.41
N LEU A 292 10.79 -14.83 -2.88
CA LEU A 292 9.49 -15.49 -2.97
C LEU A 292 8.94 -15.49 -4.40
N THR A 293 9.08 -14.35 -5.11
CA THR A 293 8.60 -14.22 -6.49
C THR A 293 9.40 -15.09 -7.45
N GLU A 294 10.73 -15.10 -7.32
CA GLU A 294 11.61 -15.98 -8.08
C GLU A 294 11.24 -17.45 -7.83
N ARG A 295 11.03 -17.84 -6.57
CA ARG A 295 10.52 -19.18 -6.25
C ARG A 295 9.16 -19.47 -6.86
N ALA A 296 8.27 -18.49 -7.01
CA ALA A 296 6.95 -18.73 -7.57
C ALA A 296 6.96 -18.85 -9.11
N VAL A 297 7.84 -18.11 -9.80
CA VAL A 297 7.79 -17.90 -11.26
C VAL A 297 8.98 -18.48 -12.03
N ALA A 298 10.21 -18.40 -11.50
CA ALA A 298 11.43 -18.71 -12.25
C ALA A 298 11.64 -20.21 -12.52
N GLY A 299 12.37 -20.52 -13.60
CA GLY A 299 12.73 -21.88 -13.99
C GLY A 299 11.58 -22.74 -14.56
N ARG A 300 10.43 -22.14 -14.88
CA ARG A 300 9.22 -22.88 -15.30
C ARG A 300 8.73 -22.49 -16.69
N PRO A 301 8.27 -23.46 -17.50
CA PRO A 301 7.56 -23.16 -18.73
C PRO A 301 6.23 -22.44 -18.44
N ALA A 302 5.78 -21.61 -19.40
CA ALA A 302 4.57 -20.80 -19.28
C ALA A 302 4.60 -19.82 -18.10
N GLN A 303 5.70 -19.08 -17.95
CA GLN A 303 5.90 -18.08 -16.89
C GLN A 303 4.74 -17.09 -16.74
N VAL A 304 4.07 -16.70 -17.84
CA VAL A 304 2.87 -15.85 -17.79
C VAL A 304 1.77 -16.36 -16.86
N VAL A 305 1.50 -17.67 -16.86
CA VAL A 305 0.46 -18.27 -16.01
C VAL A 305 0.92 -18.31 -14.54
N HIS A 306 2.18 -18.64 -14.30
CA HIS A 306 2.76 -18.62 -12.96
C HIS A 306 2.82 -17.19 -12.40
N GLY A 307 3.17 -16.20 -13.21
CA GLY A 307 3.08 -14.77 -12.88
C GLY A 307 1.65 -14.36 -12.54
N GLY A 308 0.66 -14.81 -13.31
CA GLY A 308 -0.76 -14.59 -13.01
C GLY A 308 -1.17 -15.11 -11.63
N TRP A 309 -0.74 -16.32 -11.25
CA TRP A 309 -0.96 -16.86 -9.90
C TRP A 309 -0.26 -16.05 -8.81
N THR A 310 0.96 -15.58 -9.07
CA THR A 310 1.72 -14.76 -8.13
C THR A 310 1.09 -13.39 -7.91
N ILE A 311 0.63 -12.72 -8.97
CA ILE A 311 -0.15 -11.49 -8.88
C ILE A 311 -1.42 -11.77 -8.07
N ALA A 312 -2.19 -12.80 -8.46
CA ALA A 312 -3.44 -13.14 -7.80
C ALA A 312 -3.27 -13.31 -6.28
N ALA A 313 -2.26 -14.08 -5.86
CA ALA A 313 -1.98 -14.33 -4.46
C ALA A 313 -1.58 -13.05 -3.70
N ARG A 314 -0.72 -12.21 -4.26
CA ARG A 314 -0.31 -10.94 -3.64
C ARG A 314 -1.51 -10.02 -3.40
N HIS A 315 -2.34 -9.82 -4.42
CA HIS A 315 -3.49 -8.93 -4.32
C HIS A 315 -4.63 -9.50 -3.47
N ALA A 316 -4.84 -10.83 -3.46
CA ALA A 316 -5.72 -11.48 -2.50
C ALA A 316 -5.27 -11.22 -1.06
N GLY A 317 -3.96 -11.19 -0.83
CA GLY A 317 -3.35 -10.83 0.44
C GLY A 317 -3.67 -9.40 0.84
N VAL A 318 -3.48 -8.45 -0.07
CA VAL A 318 -3.83 -7.04 0.15
C VAL A 318 -5.30 -6.88 0.55
N VAL A 319 -6.21 -7.55 -0.16
CA VAL A 319 -7.65 -7.55 0.16
C VAL A 319 -7.91 -8.11 1.56
N LEU A 320 -7.32 -9.25 1.89
CA LEU A 320 -7.44 -9.86 3.22
C LEU A 320 -6.94 -8.90 4.31
N GLY A 321 -5.80 -8.25 4.10
CA GLY A 321 -5.27 -7.26 5.03
C GLY A 321 -6.24 -6.09 5.23
N LEU A 322 -6.68 -5.45 4.15
CA LEU A 322 -7.58 -4.29 4.24
C LEU A 322 -8.91 -4.63 4.92
N LEU A 323 -9.52 -5.77 4.56
CA LEU A 323 -10.78 -6.22 5.16
C LEU A 323 -10.67 -6.58 6.65
N LEU A 324 -9.49 -7.01 7.11
CA LEU A 324 -9.23 -7.27 8.52
C LEU A 324 -8.90 -6.00 9.31
N LEU A 325 -8.10 -5.10 8.74
CA LEU A 325 -7.56 -3.96 9.47
C LEU A 325 -8.48 -2.74 9.49
N ALA A 326 -9.21 -2.44 8.41
CA ALA A 326 -10.02 -1.22 8.33
C ALA A 326 -11.17 -1.19 9.38
N PRO A 327 -11.94 -2.28 9.61
CA PRO A 327 -12.95 -2.30 10.66
C PRO A 327 -12.34 -2.17 12.06
N VAL A 328 -11.21 -2.84 12.31
CA VAL A 328 -10.49 -2.78 13.60
C VAL A 328 -9.98 -1.37 13.88
N LEU A 329 -9.48 -0.66 12.85
CA LEU A 329 -9.08 0.74 12.98
C LEU A 329 -10.29 1.62 13.30
N THR A 330 -11.41 1.44 12.58
CA THR A 330 -12.64 2.21 12.80
C THR A 330 -13.13 2.06 14.23
N GLU A 331 -13.22 0.82 14.74
CA GLU A 331 -13.58 0.55 16.14
C GLU A 331 -12.59 1.16 17.14
N ALA A 332 -11.28 1.09 16.83
CA ALA A 332 -10.23 1.64 17.69
C ALA A 332 -10.27 3.17 17.75
N LEU A 333 -10.56 3.85 16.63
CA LEU A 333 -10.70 5.30 16.58
C LEU A 333 -11.89 5.76 17.43
N GLU A 334 -13.05 5.11 17.29
CA GLU A 334 -14.24 5.40 18.09
C GLU A 334 -13.96 5.23 19.60
N THR A 335 -13.33 4.11 19.98
CA THR A 335 -13.00 3.82 21.38
C THR A 335 -12.00 4.83 21.96
N ASN A 336 -10.98 5.22 21.20
CA ASN A 336 -9.97 6.16 21.69
C ASN A 336 -10.48 7.60 21.71
N ARG A 337 -11.42 7.97 20.83
CA ARG A 337 -12.08 9.28 20.87
C ARG A 337 -12.78 9.50 22.22
N GLU A 338 -13.55 8.53 22.70
CA GLU A 338 -14.20 8.64 24.02
C GLU A 338 -13.18 8.82 25.15
N ARG A 339 -12.03 8.13 25.08
CA ARG A 339 -10.95 8.29 26.06
C ARG A 339 -10.31 9.66 25.96
N ALA A 340 -10.08 10.17 24.75
CA ALA A 340 -9.52 11.48 24.50
C ALA A 340 -10.43 12.58 25.08
N VAL A 341 -11.75 12.49 24.86
CA VAL A 341 -12.72 13.44 25.43
C VAL A 341 -12.67 13.43 26.96
N ARG A 342 -12.63 12.25 27.58
CA ARG A 342 -12.54 12.14 29.05
C ARG A 342 -11.20 12.68 29.59
N ALA A 343 -10.10 12.38 28.92
CA ALA A 343 -8.78 12.86 29.29
C ALA A 343 -8.65 14.38 29.11
N GLY A 344 -9.17 14.93 28.01
CA GLY A 344 -9.22 16.37 27.77
C GLY A 344 -10.11 17.11 28.76
N ALA A 345 -11.26 16.52 29.12
CA ALA A 345 -12.10 17.07 30.18
C ALA A 345 -11.37 17.10 31.53
N ALA A 346 -10.61 16.05 31.88
CA ALA A 346 -9.78 16.05 33.08
C ALA A 346 -8.70 17.14 33.02
N GLU A 347 -8.02 17.31 31.88
CA GLU A 347 -7.01 18.36 31.68
C GLU A 347 -7.59 19.77 31.87
N VAL A 348 -8.78 20.05 31.32
CA VAL A 348 -9.47 21.33 31.52
C VAL A 348 -9.87 21.52 32.98
N LEU A 349 -10.36 20.47 33.65
CA LEU A 349 -10.75 20.53 35.06
C LEU A 349 -9.57 20.76 36.00
N ASP A 350 -8.41 20.17 35.72
CA ASP A 350 -7.19 20.26 36.52
C ASP A 350 -6.37 21.53 36.23
N SER A 351 -6.69 22.25 35.15
CA SER A 351 -6.02 23.49 34.77
C SER A 351 -6.14 24.62 35.81
N ARG A 352 -5.29 25.64 35.69
CA ARG A 352 -5.26 26.78 36.63
C ARG A 352 -6.18 27.94 36.25
N ILE A 353 -6.79 27.89 35.05
CA ILE A 353 -7.64 28.97 34.54
C ILE A 353 -8.89 29.20 35.43
N PRO A 354 -9.50 30.39 35.38
CA PRO A 354 -10.68 30.72 36.18
C PRO A 354 -11.84 29.72 35.97
N PRO A 355 -12.62 29.38 37.02
CA PRO A 355 -13.68 28.37 36.93
C PRO A 355 -14.75 28.62 35.85
N LEU A 356 -15.12 29.89 35.61
CA LEU A 356 -16.07 30.25 34.56
C LEU A 356 -15.50 30.01 33.15
N ASP A 357 -14.19 30.22 32.99
CA ASP A 357 -13.50 29.99 31.71
C ASP A 357 -13.31 28.51 31.42
N LYS A 358 -13.16 27.67 32.46
CA LYS A 358 -13.17 26.20 32.34
C LYS A 358 -14.47 25.69 31.76
N LEU A 359 -15.61 26.17 32.26
CA LEU A 359 -16.93 25.72 31.77
C LEU A 359 -17.15 26.09 30.31
N ARG A 360 -16.80 27.32 29.92
CA ARG A 360 -16.86 27.76 28.52
C ARG A 360 -15.91 26.94 27.65
N LEU A 361 -14.68 26.73 28.09
CA LEU A 361 -13.69 25.95 27.34
C LEU A 361 -14.14 24.50 27.15
N ALA A 362 -14.67 23.87 28.19
CA ALA A 362 -15.17 22.50 28.08
C ALA A 362 -16.31 22.39 27.07
N GLN A 363 -17.21 23.39 27.02
CA GLN A 363 -18.26 23.45 26.00
C GLN A 363 -17.68 23.63 24.60
N ASP A 364 -16.79 24.60 24.40
CA ASP A 364 -16.17 24.85 23.09
C ASP A 364 -15.38 23.63 22.57
N VAL A 365 -14.68 22.91 23.47
CA VAL A 365 -14.00 21.65 23.14
C VAL A 365 -15.00 20.57 22.73
N LEU A 366 -16.12 20.43 23.45
CA LEU A 366 -17.15 19.43 23.10
C LEU A 366 -17.81 19.77 21.75
N ASP A 367 -18.16 21.03 21.53
CA ASP A 367 -18.73 21.51 20.27
C ASP A 367 -17.76 21.26 19.09
N GLU A 368 -16.45 21.45 19.31
CA GLU A 368 -15.44 21.13 18.30
C GLU A 368 -15.31 19.63 18.04
N VAL A 369 -15.38 18.80 19.07
CA VAL A 369 -15.38 17.34 18.90
C VAL A 369 -16.61 16.87 18.15
N GLU A 370 -17.79 17.41 18.44
CA GLU A 370 -19.04 17.09 17.74
C GLU A 370 -19.00 17.57 16.28
N ARG A 371 -18.56 18.80 16.05
CA ARG A 371 -18.41 19.37 14.70
C ARG A 371 -17.42 18.56 13.86
N ALA A 372 -16.25 18.24 14.42
CA ALA A 372 -15.25 17.43 13.73
C ALA A 372 -15.79 16.03 13.42
N ARG A 373 -16.58 15.43 14.32
CA ARG A 373 -17.23 14.14 14.06
C ARG A 373 -18.19 14.21 12.89
N ASP A 374 -19.06 15.22 12.87
CA ASP A 374 -20.08 15.36 11.83
C ASP A 374 -19.43 15.69 10.46
N ASP A 375 -18.28 16.36 10.46
CA ASP A 375 -17.48 16.63 9.26
C ASP A 375 -16.53 15.48 8.86
N GLY A 376 -16.48 14.38 9.63
CA GLY A 376 -15.55 13.27 9.39
C GLY A 376 -14.07 13.61 9.58
N LYS A 377 -13.75 14.65 10.35
CA LYS A 377 -12.39 15.18 10.59
C LYS A 377 -11.93 14.92 12.02
N LEU A 378 -10.62 15.13 12.24
CA LEU A 378 -10.08 15.17 13.60
C LEU A 378 -10.30 16.55 14.23
N PRO A 379 -10.64 16.61 15.53
CA PRO A 379 -10.88 17.87 16.21
C PRO A 379 -9.60 18.70 16.31
N THR A 380 -9.70 20.00 16.07
CA THR A 380 -8.55 20.89 16.08
C THR A 380 -8.49 21.68 17.39
N VAL A 381 -7.55 21.34 18.27
CA VAL A 381 -7.37 22.05 19.55
C VAL A 381 -7.09 23.53 19.33
N ALA A 382 -6.29 23.89 18.32
CA ALA A 382 -5.93 25.28 18.05
C ALA A 382 -7.13 26.22 17.86
N ALA A 383 -8.19 25.77 17.18
CA ALA A 383 -9.37 26.56 16.88
C ALA A 383 -10.10 27.01 18.17
N VAL A 384 -10.09 26.16 19.20
CA VAL A 384 -10.74 26.43 20.49
C VAL A 384 -10.03 27.54 21.29
N PHE A 385 -8.76 27.83 20.96
CA PHE A 385 -7.93 28.80 21.69
C PHE A 385 -7.72 30.12 20.94
N GLU A 386 -8.28 30.32 19.73
CA GLU A 386 -8.05 31.53 18.93
C GLU A 386 -8.49 32.83 19.66
N ASP A 387 -9.62 32.79 20.36
CA ASP A 387 -10.19 33.94 21.09
C ASP A 387 -9.79 33.96 22.59
N ARG A 388 -8.80 33.17 22.99
CA ARG A 388 -8.38 33.02 24.40
C ARG A 388 -7.08 33.80 24.68
N PRO A 389 -6.82 34.18 25.95
CA PRO A 389 -5.55 34.80 26.33
C PRO A 389 -4.35 33.93 25.99
N ASP A 390 -3.27 34.51 25.47
CA ASP A 390 -2.02 33.81 25.17
C ASP A 390 -1.03 33.85 26.36
N ASP A 391 -1.54 33.57 27.57
CA ASP A 391 -0.72 33.48 28.78
C ASP A 391 -0.15 32.07 28.98
N GLU A 392 0.70 31.90 30.00
CA GLU A 392 1.35 30.62 30.28
C GLU A 392 0.35 29.51 30.65
N GLU A 393 -0.77 29.85 31.29
CA GLU A 393 -1.76 28.87 31.73
C GLU A 393 -2.55 28.33 30.54
N TYR A 394 -3.02 29.20 29.65
CA TYR A 394 -3.70 28.79 28.42
C TYR A 394 -2.76 28.08 27.45
N ARG A 395 -1.49 28.51 27.33
CA ARG A 395 -0.49 27.79 26.52
C ARG A 395 -0.19 26.38 27.06
N SER A 396 -0.06 26.24 28.38
CA SER A 396 0.14 24.93 29.03
C SER A 396 -1.06 24.01 28.85
N LEU A 397 -2.28 24.54 29.01
CA LEU A 397 -3.50 23.77 28.83
C LEU A 397 -3.69 23.34 27.37
N ARG A 398 -3.47 24.25 26.41
CA ARG A 398 -3.47 23.94 24.99
C ARG A 398 -2.50 22.80 24.66
N ALA A 399 -1.26 22.90 25.10
CA ALA A 399 -0.24 21.87 24.88
C ALA A 399 -0.64 20.53 25.54
N GLY A 400 -1.25 20.56 26.74
CA GLY A 400 -1.77 19.35 27.39
C GLY A 400 -2.87 18.68 26.57
N LEU A 401 -3.83 19.46 26.07
CA LEU A 401 -4.92 18.94 25.21
C LEU A 401 -4.40 18.39 23.88
N GLU A 402 -3.47 19.09 23.23
CA GLU A 402 -2.80 18.63 22.01
C GLU A 402 -2.09 17.28 22.26
N ASP A 403 -1.35 17.15 23.36
CA ASP A 403 -0.65 15.91 23.72
C ASP A 403 -1.60 14.74 24.04
N GLN A 404 -2.74 15.00 24.70
CA GLN A 404 -3.77 13.97 24.92
C GLN A 404 -4.39 13.48 23.61
N LEU A 405 -4.67 14.40 22.67
CA LEU A 405 -5.21 14.07 21.36
C LEU A 405 -4.21 13.23 20.56
N ASP A 406 -2.96 13.68 20.47
CA ASP A 406 -1.88 12.99 19.76
C ASP A 406 -1.64 11.57 20.31
N ARG A 407 -1.66 11.42 21.63
CA ARG A 407 -1.56 10.11 22.28
C ARG A 407 -2.74 9.21 21.93
N ALA A 408 -3.97 9.71 22.05
CA ALA A 408 -5.17 8.93 21.75
C ALA A 408 -5.23 8.48 20.29
N VAL A 409 -4.86 9.36 19.35
CA VAL A 409 -4.76 9.03 17.92
C VAL A 409 -3.68 7.97 17.71
N THR A 410 -2.48 8.15 18.26
CA THR A 410 -1.37 7.19 18.11
C THR A 410 -1.74 5.80 18.64
N ASP A 411 -2.38 5.74 19.81
CA ASP A 411 -2.81 4.49 20.45
C ASP A 411 -3.90 3.75 19.65
N ALA A 412 -4.75 4.47 18.91
CA ALA A 412 -5.78 3.87 18.06
C ALA A 412 -5.19 2.99 16.95
N PHE A 413 -3.99 3.32 16.45
CA PHE A 413 -3.34 2.55 15.38
C PHE A 413 -2.54 1.35 15.89
N SER A 414 -2.32 1.23 17.21
CA SER A 414 -1.51 0.16 17.80
C SER A 414 -2.04 -1.25 17.48
N ARG A 415 -3.32 -1.50 17.75
CA ARG A 415 -3.95 -2.82 17.49
C ARG A 415 -3.95 -3.20 16.00
N PRO A 416 -4.35 -2.30 15.07
CA PRO A 416 -4.20 -2.56 13.64
C PRO A 416 -2.77 -2.93 13.22
N PHE A 417 -1.74 -2.20 13.69
CA PHE A 417 -0.35 -2.54 13.36
C PHE A 417 0.11 -3.90 13.90
N LEU A 418 -0.33 -4.29 15.11
CA LEU A 418 -0.08 -5.65 15.63
C LEU A 418 -0.74 -6.72 14.77
N LEU A 419 -1.97 -6.50 14.31
CA LEU A 419 -2.66 -7.43 13.43
C LEU A 419 -1.91 -7.57 12.09
N ALA A 420 -1.42 -6.46 11.54
CA ALA A 420 -0.58 -6.45 10.34
C ALA A 420 0.72 -7.26 10.55
N ALA A 421 1.36 -7.09 11.71
CA ALA A 421 2.57 -7.82 12.09
C ALA A 421 2.33 -9.33 12.19
N VAL A 422 1.23 -9.74 12.84
CA VAL A 422 0.83 -11.15 12.94
C VAL A 422 0.55 -11.74 11.56
N LEU A 423 -0.17 -11.01 10.70
CA LEU A 423 -0.47 -11.44 9.34
C LEU A 423 0.81 -11.60 8.51
N ALA A 424 1.77 -10.68 8.61
CA ALA A 424 3.07 -10.80 7.96
C ALA A 424 3.87 -11.99 8.50
N LEU A 425 3.91 -12.18 9.82
CA LEU A 425 4.64 -13.28 10.46
C LEU A 425 4.08 -14.65 10.07
N ALA A 426 2.76 -14.75 9.86
CA ALA A 426 2.10 -15.96 9.39
C ALA A 426 2.64 -16.46 8.03
N ALA A 427 3.29 -15.60 7.23
CA ALA A 427 3.97 -15.99 5.98
C ALA A 427 5.08 -17.04 6.19
N LEU A 428 5.57 -17.24 7.42
CA LEU A 428 6.50 -18.33 7.76
C LEU A 428 5.83 -19.70 7.75
N VAL A 429 4.52 -19.81 8.00
CA VAL A 429 3.81 -21.10 8.11
C VAL A 429 3.86 -21.89 6.80
N PRO A 430 3.46 -21.33 5.63
CA PRO A 430 3.58 -22.05 4.36
C PRO A 430 5.03 -22.45 4.02
N MET A 431 6.01 -21.73 4.54
CA MET A 431 7.42 -22.00 4.32
C MET A 431 7.97 -23.12 5.19
N ALA A 432 7.44 -23.30 6.39
CA ALA A 432 7.83 -24.40 7.29
C ALA A 432 7.24 -25.75 6.86
N LEU A 433 6.07 -25.75 6.21
CA LEU A 433 5.33 -26.96 5.83
C LEU A 433 5.93 -27.75 4.66
N VAL A 434 6.91 -27.19 3.93
CA VAL A 434 7.62 -27.90 2.86
C VAL A 434 9.12 -27.81 3.13
N PRO A 435 9.78 -28.91 3.57
CA PRO A 435 11.20 -28.91 3.85
C PRO A 435 12.01 -28.43 2.64
N PHE A 436 13.07 -27.67 2.89
CA PHE A 436 14.09 -27.37 1.89
C PHE A 436 14.68 -28.69 1.40
N ALA A 437 14.25 -29.17 0.23
CA ALA A 437 14.96 -30.26 -0.43
C ALA A 437 16.38 -29.75 -0.75
N PRO A 438 17.45 -30.33 -0.17
CA PRO A 438 18.80 -29.96 -0.53
C PRO A 438 19.02 -30.30 -2.01
N GLY A 439 19.59 -29.32 -2.73
CA GLY A 439 19.85 -29.27 -4.17
C GLY A 439 19.72 -30.56 -4.98
N ARG A 440 18.73 -30.57 -5.88
CA ARG A 440 19.03 -31.00 -7.25
C ARG A 440 19.47 -29.75 -7.99
N SER A 441 20.74 -29.70 -8.36
CA SER A 441 21.28 -28.75 -9.34
C SER A 441 20.43 -28.82 -10.61
N GLU A 442 19.51 -27.88 -10.79
CA GLU A 442 18.97 -27.59 -12.12
C GLU A 442 20.11 -26.92 -12.93
N PRO A 443 20.44 -27.44 -14.12
CA PRO A 443 21.57 -26.92 -14.89
C PRO A 443 21.31 -25.46 -15.31
N LEU A 444 22.38 -24.67 -15.18
CA LEU A 444 22.50 -23.22 -15.44
C LEU A 444 22.08 -22.79 -16.84
#